data_AF-A0A1F9WGN2-F1
#
_entry.id   AF-A0A1F9WGN2-F1
#
_cell.length_a   1.000
_cell.length_b   1.000
_cell.length_c   1.000
_cell.angle_alpha   90.00
_cell.angle_beta   90.00
_cell.angle_gamma   90.00
#
_symmetry.space_group_name_H-M   'P 1'
#
loop_
_entity.id
_entity.type
_entity.pdbx_description
1 polymer ?
#
loop_
_entity_poly.entity_id
_entity_poly.type
_entity_poly.pdbx_seq_one_letter_code
_entity_poly.pdbx_strand_id
1 'polypeptide(L)'
;MLKKTRNTNIAAVSAACAVLFLFAWENVQVVKLGYTIENIRRDIKDLESSNTYLKKEIQTALSPEKLENEAIKLGMVYPEPGAVVLLAGAPGQTNPAKDWLAKLTW
;
A
#
# COMPACT_ATOMS: atom_id res chain seq x y z
N MET A 1 12.91 40.87 -56.69
CA MET A 1 13.48 40.50 -55.37
C MET A 1 12.45 40.33 -54.25
N LEU A 2 11.23 40.90 -54.32
CA LEU A 2 10.20 40.77 -53.26
C LEU A 2 9.67 39.34 -52.99
N LYS A 3 9.73 38.43 -53.97
CA LYS A 3 9.18 37.06 -53.81
C LYS A 3 10.00 36.19 -52.84
N LYS A 4 11.32 36.43 -52.77
CA LYS A 4 12.26 35.66 -51.93
C LYS A 4 12.12 36.02 -50.44
N THR A 5 11.99 37.31 -50.13
CA THR A 5 11.78 37.81 -48.75
C THR A 5 10.43 37.43 -48.19
N ARG A 6 9.38 37.38 -49.03
CA ARG A 6 8.06 36.90 -48.61
C ARG A 6 8.09 35.42 -48.22
N ASN A 7 8.76 34.58 -49.00
CA ASN A 7 8.84 33.14 -48.70
C ASN A 7 9.66 32.86 -47.43
N THR A 8 10.72 33.62 -47.16
CA THR A 8 11.49 33.48 -45.90
C THR A 8 10.66 33.89 -44.68
N ASN A 9 9.84 34.93 -44.78
CA ASN A 9 8.98 35.35 -43.68
C ASN A 9 7.88 34.31 -43.39
N ILE A 10 7.28 33.73 -44.44
CA ILE A 10 6.29 32.64 -44.28
C ILE A 10 6.96 31.42 -43.63
N ALA A 11 8.16 31.06 -44.06
CA ALA A 11 8.91 29.96 -43.45
C ALA A 11 9.19 30.21 -41.97
N ALA A 12 9.63 31.42 -41.59
CA ALA A 12 9.89 31.78 -40.21
C ALA A 12 8.61 31.71 -39.33
N VAL A 13 7.48 32.21 -39.84
CA VAL A 13 6.19 32.11 -39.13
C VAL A 13 5.75 30.66 -38.99
N SER A 14 5.88 29.85 -40.04
CA SER A 14 5.52 28.42 -39.98
C SER A 14 6.37 27.66 -38.96
N ALA A 15 7.67 27.96 -38.89
CA ALA A 15 8.57 27.37 -37.91
C ALA A 15 8.19 27.78 -36.48
N ALA A 16 7.89 29.06 -36.25
CA ALA A 16 7.42 29.54 -34.95
C ALA A 16 6.11 28.86 -34.52
N CYS A 17 5.15 28.73 -35.44
CA CYS A 17 3.91 28.02 -35.17
C CYS A 17 4.15 26.54 -34.83
N ALA A 18 5.05 25.86 -35.55
CA ALA A 18 5.39 24.46 -35.27
C ALA A 18 5.98 24.29 -33.87
N VAL A 19 6.89 25.19 -33.46
CA VAL A 19 7.49 25.16 -32.10
C VAL A 19 6.41 25.37 -31.03
N LEU A 20 5.52 26.35 -31.21
CA LEU A 20 4.43 26.58 -30.26
C LEU A 20 3.49 25.38 -30.16
N PHE A 21 3.21 24.71 -31.27
CA PHE A 21 2.37 23.53 -31.30
C PHE A 21 3.01 22.34 -30.57
N LEU A 22 4.31 22.12 -30.79
CA LEU A 22 5.08 21.10 -30.05
C LEU A 22 5.10 21.39 -28.55
N PHE A 23 5.32 22.65 -28.17
CA PHE A 23 5.28 23.05 -26.76
C PHE A 23 3.91 22.80 -26.12
N ALA A 24 2.82 23.16 -26.81
CA ALA A 24 1.47 22.89 -26.33
C ALA A 24 1.22 21.38 -26.22
N TRP A 25 1.69 20.58 -27.18
CA TRP A 25 1.56 19.13 -27.16
C TRP A 25 2.28 18.48 -25.98
N GLU A 26 3.52 18.89 -25.69
CA GLU A 26 4.27 18.41 -24.53
C GLU A 26 3.55 18.73 -23.22
N ASN A 27 3.06 19.96 -23.07
CA ASN A 27 2.29 20.35 -21.89
C ASN A 27 1.04 19.48 -21.69
N VAL A 28 0.31 19.17 -22.76
CA VAL A 28 -0.85 18.27 -22.70
C VAL A 28 -0.44 16.86 -22.25
N GLN A 29 0.69 16.34 -22.73
CA GLN A 29 1.20 15.04 -22.29
C GLN A 29 1.61 15.04 -20.81
N VAL A 30 2.32 16.07 -20.37
CA VAL A 30 2.73 16.23 -18.96
C VAL A 30 1.52 16.27 -18.03
N VAL A 31 0.47 17.00 -18.42
CA VAL A 31 -0.78 17.07 -17.64
C VAL A 31 -1.45 15.69 -17.53
N LYS A 32 -1.54 14.93 -18.62
CA LYS A 32 -2.09 13.56 -18.60
C LYS A 32 -1.28 12.63 -17.70
N LEU A 33 0.05 12.73 -17.75
CA LEU A 33 0.93 11.96 -16.88
C LEU A 33 0.74 12.37 -15.40
N GLY A 34 0.60 13.67 -15.13
CA GLY A 34 0.31 14.21 -13.81
C GLY A 34 -0.97 13.62 -13.20
N TYR A 35 -2.05 13.55 -13.98
CA TYR A 35 -3.29 12.90 -13.54
C TYR A 35 -3.11 11.42 -13.23
N THR A 36 -2.33 10.70 -14.06
CA THR A 36 -2.05 9.29 -13.85
C THR A 36 -1.28 9.07 -12.55
N ILE A 37 -0.26 9.90 -12.29
CA ILE A 37 0.51 9.86 -11.04
C ILE A 37 -0.38 10.17 -9.83
N GLU A 38 -1.25 11.18 -9.94
CA GLU A 38 -2.16 11.55 -8.86
C GLU A 38 -3.17 10.44 -8.55
N ASN A 39 -3.68 9.76 -9.57
CA ASN A 39 -4.54 8.59 -9.37
C ASN A 39 -3.80 7.47 -8.64
N ILE A 40 -2.59 7.11 -9.09
CA ILE A 40 -1.79 6.08 -8.44
C ILE A 40 -1.48 6.45 -6.98
N ARG A 41 -1.18 7.73 -6.70
CA ARG A 41 -0.96 8.21 -5.32
C ARG A 41 -2.19 8.05 -4.45
N ARG A 42 -3.38 8.30 -4.99
CA ARG A 42 -4.65 8.10 -4.27
C ARG A 42 -4.87 6.64 -3.95
N ASP A 43 -4.63 5.75 -4.91
CA ASP A 43 -4.78 4.31 -4.73
C ASP A 43 -3.82 3.80 -3.65
N ILE A 44 -2.55 4.22 -3.67
CA ILE A 44 -1.57 3.87 -2.63
C ILE A 44 -2.07 4.30 -1.23
N LYS A 45 -2.56 5.53 -1.11
CA LYS A 45 -3.06 6.06 0.16
C LYS A 45 -4.28 5.29 0.66
N ASP A 46 -5.18 4.90 -0.24
CA ASP A 46 -6.36 4.12 0.10
C ASP A 46 -5.99 2.70 0.57
N LEU A 47 -5.03 2.07 -0.11
CA LEU A 47 -4.47 0.78 0.30
C LEU A 47 -3.79 0.85 1.67
N GLU A 48 -3.01 1.91 1.92
CA GLU A 48 -2.32 2.09 3.20
C GLU A 48 -3.29 2.33 4.36
N SER A 49 -4.33 3.14 4.11
CA SER A 49 -5.44 3.36 5.03
C SER A 49 -6.14 2.05 5.37
N SER A 50 -6.50 1.27 4.35
CA SER A 50 -7.13 -0.04 4.50
C SER A 50 -6.24 -1.00 5.28
N ASN A 51 -4.95 -1.08 4.95
CA ASN A 51 -4.02 -1.95 5.67
C ASN A 51 -3.92 -1.57 7.15
N THR A 52 -3.86 -0.28 7.45
CA THR A 52 -3.82 0.23 8.82
C THR A 52 -5.09 -0.11 9.58
N TYR A 53 -6.25 0.01 8.93
CA TYR A 53 -7.54 -0.38 9.50
C TYR A 53 -7.58 -1.88 9.82
N LEU A 54 -7.23 -2.74 8.85
CA LEU A 54 -7.22 -4.19 9.04
C LEU A 54 -6.26 -4.61 10.16
N LYS A 55 -5.08 -3.99 10.27
CA LYS A 55 -4.14 -4.26 11.37
C LYS A 55 -4.75 -3.95 12.74
N LYS A 56 -5.46 -2.83 12.87
CA LYS A 56 -6.19 -2.48 14.11
C LYS A 56 -7.30 -3.47 14.41
N GLU A 57 -8.03 -3.90 13.38
CA GLU A 57 -9.09 -4.90 13.53
C GLU A 57 -8.53 -6.24 14.00
N ILE A 58 -7.41 -6.70 13.43
CA ILE A 58 -6.70 -7.91 13.87
C ILE A 58 -6.24 -7.77 15.33
N GLN A 59 -5.62 -6.65 15.70
CA GLN A 59 -5.18 -6.42 17.08
C GLN A 59 -6.36 -6.41 18.06
N THR A 60 -7.49 -5.85 17.65
CA THR A 60 -8.71 -5.84 18.46
C THR A 60 -9.34 -7.22 18.53
N ALA A 61 -9.31 -7.99 17.43
CA ALA A 61 -9.81 -9.36 17.39
C ALA A 61 -8.97 -10.30 18.27
N LEU A 62 -7.65 -10.10 18.29
CA LEU A 62 -6.70 -10.84 19.12
C LEU A 62 -6.53 -10.24 20.51
N SER A 63 -7.28 -9.20 20.89
CA SER A 63 -7.13 -8.60 22.21
C SER A 63 -7.54 -9.63 23.28
N PRO A 64 -6.77 -9.73 24.39
CA PRO A 64 -7.07 -10.69 25.45
C PRO A 64 -8.51 -10.59 25.95
N GLU A 65 -8.99 -9.37 26.16
CA GLU A 65 -10.37 -9.10 26.60
C GLU A 65 -11.42 -9.69 25.64
N LYS A 66 -11.22 -9.56 24.33
CA LYS A 66 -12.18 -10.09 23.34
C LYS A 66 -12.11 -11.61 23.27
N LEU A 67 -10.90 -12.18 23.35
CA LEU A 67 -10.69 -13.63 23.39
C LEU A 67 -11.27 -14.25 24.67
N GLU A 68 -11.08 -13.63 25.83
CA GLU A 68 -11.64 -14.05 27.11
C GLU A 68 -13.17 -14.02 27.09
N ASN A 69 -13.76 -12.93 26.61
CA ASN A 69 -15.22 -12.82 26.47
C ASN A 69 -15.79 -13.91 25.56
N GLU A 70 -15.12 -14.23 24.45
CA GLU A 70 -15.58 -15.28 23.55
C GLU A 70 -15.36 -16.68 24.14
N ALA A 71 -14.24 -16.91 24.84
CA ALA A 71 -13.97 -18.16 25.54
C ALA A 71 -15.04 -18.44 26.63
N ILE A 72 -15.44 -17.42 27.38
CA ILE A 72 -16.52 -17.52 28.38
C ILE A 72 -17.83 -17.92 27.72
N LYS A 73 -18.20 -17.31 26.57
CA LYS A 73 -19.42 -17.70 25.82
C LYS A 73 -19.37 -19.14 25.33
N LEU A 74 -18.18 -19.63 24.99
CA LEU A 74 -17.95 -21.03 24.59
C LEU A 74 -17.95 -22.00 25.78
N GLY A 75 -18.14 -21.52 27.01
CA GLY A 75 -18.13 -22.34 28.23
C GLY A 75 -16.73 -22.77 28.65
N MET A 76 -15.68 -22.11 28.17
CA MET A 76 -14.32 -22.35 28.62
C MET A 76 -14.13 -21.79 30.04
N VAL A 77 -13.34 -22.50 30.85
CA VAL A 77 -13.04 -22.14 32.24
C VAL A 77 -11.53 -22.02 32.37
N TYR A 78 -11.06 -21.08 33.19
CA TYR A 78 -9.63 -20.98 33.49
C TYR A 78 -9.13 -22.27 34.14
N PRO A 79 -7.98 -22.79 33.70
CA PRO A 79 -7.37 -23.95 34.35
C PRO A 79 -6.92 -23.60 35.77
N GLU A 80 -6.93 -24.57 36.67
CA GLU A 80 -6.40 -24.39 38.02
C GLU A 80 -4.89 -24.11 37.99
N PRO A 81 -4.37 -23.31 38.96
CA PRO A 81 -2.94 -23.07 39.09
C PRO A 81 -2.14 -24.39 39.14
N GLY A 82 -1.26 -24.61 38.16
CA GLY A 82 -0.43 -25.81 38.06
C GLY A 82 -0.95 -26.93 37.15
N ALA A 83 -2.16 -26.80 36.59
CA ALA A 83 -2.71 -27.78 35.65
C ALA A 83 -2.09 -27.70 34.24
N VAL A 84 -1.36 -26.63 33.91
CA VAL A 84 -0.70 -26.44 32.62
C VAL A 84 0.69 -27.07 32.65
N VAL A 85 0.85 -28.21 31.97
CA VAL A 85 2.14 -28.88 31.80
C VAL A 85 2.64 -28.65 30.37
N LEU A 86 3.73 -27.91 30.23
CA LEU A 86 4.46 -27.81 28.96
C LEU A 86 5.22 -29.11 28.73
N LEU A 87 4.67 -29.96 27.86
CA LEU A 87 5.42 -31.10 27.32
C LEU A 87 6.53 -30.53 26.43
N ALA A 88 7.74 -30.41 26.98
CA ALA A 88 8.93 -30.23 26.17
C ALA A 88 9.01 -31.44 25.23
N GLY A 89 8.81 -31.21 23.94
CA GLY A 89 9.12 -32.21 22.93
C GLY A 89 10.56 -32.66 23.13
N ALA A 90 10.82 -33.96 22.95
CA ALA A 90 12.15 -34.54 23.06
C ALA A 90 13.21 -33.63 22.39
N PRO A 91 14.42 -33.49 22.97
CA PRO A 91 15.47 -32.63 22.42
C PRO A 91 15.72 -33.03 20.96
N GLY A 92 15.27 -32.19 20.02
CA GLY A 92 15.33 -32.45 18.58
C GLY A 92 14.01 -32.35 17.82
N GLN A 93 12.86 -32.13 18.47
CA GLN A 93 11.58 -31.97 17.77
C GLN A 93 11.07 -30.52 17.89
N THR A 94 11.64 -29.62 17.08
CA THR A 94 11.04 -28.31 16.82
C THR A 94 9.75 -28.53 16.03
N ASN A 95 8.60 -28.40 16.69
CA ASN A 95 7.33 -28.37 15.99
C ASN A 95 7.14 -26.95 15.43
N PRO A 96 7.29 -26.72 14.11
CA PRO A 96 7.25 -25.38 13.53
C PRO A 96 5.89 -24.69 13.77
N ALA A 97 4.85 -25.45 14.08
CA ALA A 97 3.51 -24.94 14.38
C ALA A 97 3.37 -24.36 15.81
N LYS A 98 4.36 -24.49 16.70
CA LYS A 98 4.36 -23.82 18.03
C LYS A 98 5.44 -22.75 18.17
N ASP A 99 6.42 -22.73 17.27
CA ASP A 99 7.49 -21.73 17.22
C ASP A 99 7.03 -20.32 16.78
N TRP A 100 5.81 -20.18 16.25
CA TRP A 100 5.26 -18.86 15.89
C TRP A 100 4.96 -18.00 17.12
N LEU A 101 4.61 -18.61 18.26
CA LEU A 101 4.38 -17.90 19.53
C LEU A 101 5.68 -17.34 20.11
N ALA A 102 6.79 -18.08 19.98
CA ALA A 102 8.11 -17.64 20.44
C ALA A 102 8.68 -16.49 19.59
N LYS A 103 8.16 -16.26 18.38
CA LYS A 103 8.57 -15.17 17.49
C LYS A 103 7.81 -13.86 17.72
N LEU A 104 6.76 -13.85 18.55
CA LEU A 104 6.04 -12.65 18.99
C LEU A 104 6.68 -12.08 20.26
N THR A 105 7.94 -11.68 20.17
CA THR A 105 8.58 -10.82 21.18
C THR A 105 8.59 -9.39 20.65
N TRP A 106 8.05 -8.46 21.44
CA TRP A 106 7.98 -7.02 21.15
C TRP A 106 9.34 -6.35 21.22
#